data_AF-A0A0S8FM14-F1
#
_entry.id   AF-A0A0S8FM14-F1
#
_cell.length_a   1.000
_cell.length_b   1.000
_cell.length_c   1.000
_cell.angle_alpha   90.00
_cell.angle_beta   90.00
_cell.angle_gamma   90.00
#
_symmetry.space_group_name_H-M   'P 1'
#
loop_
_entity.id
_entity.type
_entity.pdbx_description
1 polymer ?
#
loop_
_entity_poly.entity_id
_entity_poly.type
_entity_poly.pdbx_seq_one_letter_code
_entity_poly.pdbx_strand_id
1 'polypeptide(L)'
;MFRLIGKILNSRIAVPLLVAVAAWQGWMVVRPKPFPLDARRRELTEAAAAEVARSLPAPASGRPTVAVARFEGDSTGFVTDAVRRAVDRAGRYAVQPADLVENLRDELGLEQEALSPDAIAGADLGTLDADYALVGRVARLAATEETEEAVLEGVLIALRETAPPVRVTGRAGDAAESGRPQSGVRAYPWPARLASWLALVVLLPLVLIPLTGRGLAAESNAANLAMLLGLALVAGLAAYAMLGFRVDTWWAAALLVVGTMAALAYDWLMLSKQERLRSA
;
A
#
# COMPACT_ATOMS: atom_id res chain seq x y z
N MET A 1 19.00 -38.96 -9.33
CA MET A 1 18.26 -37.71 -9.02
C MET A 1 18.99 -36.83 -8.00
N PHE A 2 19.32 -37.31 -6.79
CA PHE A 2 19.99 -36.52 -5.74
C PHE A 2 21.34 -35.88 -6.12
N ARG A 3 22.17 -36.54 -6.94
CA ARG A 3 23.44 -35.96 -7.43
C ARG A 3 23.27 -34.78 -8.39
N LEU A 4 22.17 -34.75 -9.15
CA LEU A 4 21.87 -33.63 -10.05
C LEU A 4 21.42 -32.39 -9.27
N ILE A 5 20.60 -32.61 -8.23
CA ILE A 5 20.14 -31.55 -7.31
C ILE A 5 21.34 -30.90 -6.61
N GLY A 6 22.31 -31.70 -6.13
CA GLY A 6 23.53 -31.17 -5.51
C GLY A 6 24.40 -30.35 -6.46
N LYS A 7 24.47 -30.71 -7.75
CA LYS A 7 25.26 -29.97 -8.76
C LYS A 7 24.60 -28.65 -9.14
N ILE A 8 23.26 -28.61 -9.16
CA ILE A 8 22.48 -27.39 -9.39
C ILE A 8 22.56 -26.47 -8.15
N LEU A 9 22.44 -27.01 -6.93
CA LEU A 9 22.58 -26.21 -5.70
C LEU A 9 23.99 -25.61 -5.51
N ASN A 10 25.04 -26.29 -6.00
CA ASN A 10 26.43 -25.82 -5.91
C ASN A 10 26.79 -24.79 -7.01
N SER A 11 25.84 -24.43 -7.87
CA SER A 11 26.00 -23.35 -8.83
C SER A 11 26.08 -22.02 -8.08
N ARG A 12 27.09 -21.19 -8.41
CA ARG A 12 27.20 -19.80 -7.91
C ARG A 12 25.94 -18.96 -8.18
N ILE A 13 25.05 -19.42 -9.06
CA ILE A 13 23.80 -18.76 -9.47
C ILE A 13 22.59 -19.28 -8.67
N ALA A 14 22.64 -20.50 -8.13
CA ALA A 14 21.46 -21.11 -7.47
C ALA A 14 21.10 -20.40 -6.16
N VAL A 15 22.10 -19.98 -5.38
CA VAL A 15 21.89 -19.24 -4.13
C VAL A 15 21.22 -17.87 -4.38
N PRO A 16 21.73 -16.97 -5.24
CA PRO A 16 21.07 -15.69 -5.49
C PRO A 16 19.68 -15.86 -6.13
N LEU A 17 19.48 -16.89 -6.96
CA LEU A 17 18.17 -17.20 -7.52
C LEU A 17 17.17 -17.63 -6.43
N LEU A 18 17.58 -18.48 -5.48
CA LEU A 18 16.76 -18.87 -4.33
C LEU A 18 16.41 -17.67 -3.45
N VAL A 19 17.38 -16.78 -3.19
CA VAL A 19 17.15 -15.54 -2.45
C VAL A 19 16.17 -14.62 -3.19
N ALA A 20 16.32 -14.46 -4.51
CA ALA A 20 15.42 -13.66 -5.32
C ALA A 20 14.00 -14.23 -5.34
N VAL A 21 13.84 -15.56 -5.43
CA VAL A 21 12.54 -16.23 -5.36
C VAL A 21 11.92 -16.10 -3.98
N ALA A 22 12.70 -16.24 -2.91
CA ALA A 22 12.22 -16.05 -1.54
C ALA A 22 11.80 -14.59 -1.28
N ALA A 23 12.58 -13.61 -1.76
CA ALA A 23 12.24 -12.20 -1.69
C ALA A 23 10.98 -11.88 -2.50
N TRP A 24 10.84 -12.45 -3.70
CA TRP A 24 9.64 -12.32 -4.53
C TRP A 24 8.41 -12.92 -3.87
N GLN A 25 8.52 -14.12 -3.29
CA GLN A 25 7.44 -14.77 -2.54
C GLN A 25 7.05 -13.95 -1.30
N GLY A 26 8.04 -13.46 -0.54
CA GLY A 26 7.83 -12.55 0.58
C GLY A 26 7.10 -11.29 0.16
N TRP A 27 7.52 -10.67 -0.95
CA TRP A 27 6.82 -9.53 -1.55
C TRP A 27 5.39 -9.87 -1.96
N MET A 28 5.13 -11.01 -2.60
CA MET A 28 3.78 -11.43 -3.00
C MET A 28 2.83 -11.66 -1.81
N VAL A 29 3.36 -12.03 -0.65
CA VAL A 29 2.60 -12.19 0.61
C VAL A 29 2.35 -10.85 1.28
N VAL A 30 3.35 -9.96 1.29
CA VAL A 30 3.30 -8.66 1.99
C VAL A 30 2.64 -7.57 1.14
N ARG A 31 2.67 -7.68 -0.20
CA ARG A 31 2.14 -6.64 -1.08
C ARG A 31 0.69 -6.35 -0.72
N PRO A 32 0.27 -5.07 -0.68
CA PRO A 32 -1.12 -4.71 -0.54
C PRO A 32 -1.91 -5.41 -1.64
N LYS A 33 -2.68 -6.44 -1.28
CA LYS A 33 -3.63 -7.02 -2.23
C LYS A 33 -4.79 -6.03 -2.32
N PRO A 34 -5.24 -5.65 -3.53
CA PRO A 34 -6.47 -4.89 -3.67
C PRO A 34 -7.54 -5.66 -2.90
N PHE A 35 -8.11 -5.04 -1.87
CA PHE A 35 -9.08 -5.70 -1.03
C PHE A 35 -10.30 -5.99 -1.90
N PRO A 36 -10.63 -7.26 -2.19
CA PRO A 36 -11.88 -7.55 -2.86
C PRO A 36 -12.99 -7.01 -1.97
N LEU A 37 -13.76 -6.06 -2.48
CA LEU A 37 -14.92 -5.52 -1.77
C LEU A 37 -15.89 -6.68 -1.55
N ASP A 38 -16.00 -7.11 -0.30
CA ASP A 38 -17.02 -8.04 0.15
C ASP A 38 -18.43 -7.49 -0.17
N ALA A 39 -19.43 -8.36 -0.19
CA ALA A 39 -20.80 -7.95 -0.56
C ALA A 39 -21.33 -6.82 0.33
N ARG A 40 -20.93 -6.81 1.61
CA ARG A 40 -21.37 -5.83 2.60
C ARG A 40 -20.78 -4.43 2.37
N ARG A 41 -19.49 -4.33 2.08
CA ARG A 41 -18.83 -3.08 1.69
C ARG A 41 -19.40 -2.52 0.41
N ARG A 42 -19.78 -3.37 -0.54
CA ARG A 42 -20.44 -2.92 -1.78
C ARG A 42 -21.78 -2.26 -1.46
N GLU A 43 -22.61 -2.91 -0.64
CA GLU A 43 -23.90 -2.37 -0.20
C GLU A 43 -23.75 -1.02 0.53
N LEU A 44 -22.83 -0.95 1.51
CA LEU A 44 -22.54 0.30 2.23
C LEU A 44 -22.03 1.40 1.30
N THR A 45 -21.15 1.06 0.35
CA THR A 45 -20.62 2.01 -0.63
C THR A 45 -21.73 2.52 -1.54
N GLU A 46 -22.62 1.66 -2.02
CA GLU A 46 -23.74 2.04 -2.88
C GLU A 46 -24.74 2.93 -2.13
N ALA A 47 -25.00 2.65 -0.85
CA ALA A 47 -25.83 3.49 0.01
C ALA A 47 -25.18 4.86 0.26
N ALA A 48 -23.90 4.91 0.58
CA ALA A 48 -23.17 6.17 0.76
C ALA A 48 -23.09 6.97 -0.54
N ALA A 49 -22.89 6.31 -1.69
CA ALA A 49 -22.92 6.92 -3.01
C ALA A 49 -24.28 7.53 -3.35
N ALA A 50 -25.38 6.85 -2.99
CA ALA A 50 -26.73 7.39 -3.13
C ALA A 50 -26.96 8.63 -2.24
N GLU A 51 -26.34 8.69 -1.06
CA GLU A 51 -26.37 9.87 -0.20
C GLU A 51 -25.56 11.04 -0.79
N VAL A 52 -24.34 10.79 -1.33
CA VAL A 52 -23.58 11.79 -2.09
C VAL A 52 -24.42 12.33 -3.25
N ALA A 53 -25.02 11.43 -4.02
CA ALA A 53 -25.85 11.81 -5.16
C ALA A 53 -27.09 12.60 -4.74
N ARG A 54 -27.61 12.45 -3.51
CA ARG A 54 -28.72 13.24 -2.94
C ARG A 54 -28.28 14.58 -2.36
N SER A 55 -27.09 14.66 -1.76
CA SER A 55 -26.55 15.89 -1.18
C SER A 55 -26.03 16.89 -2.22
N LEU A 56 -25.87 16.49 -3.48
CA LEU A 56 -25.62 17.43 -4.58
C LEU A 56 -26.71 18.52 -4.65
N PRO A 57 -26.33 19.77 -4.95
CA PRO A 57 -27.30 20.85 -5.13
C PRO A 57 -28.25 20.56 -6.30
N ALA A 58 -29.44 21.16 -6.29
CA ALA A 58 -30.31 21.12 -7.46
C ALA A 58 -29.76 22.09 -8.52
N PRO A 59 -29.61 21.69 -9.79
CA PRO A 59 -29.19 22.60 -10.84
C PRO A 59 -30.26 23.67 -11.08
N ALA A 60 -29.83 24.90 -11.37
CA ALA A 60 -30.75 26.03 -11.57
C ALA A 60 -31.64 25.85 -12.82
N SER A 61 -31.12 25.23 -13.87
CA SER A 61 -31.89 24.90 -15.07
C SER A 61 -31.26 23.72 -15.83
N GLY A 62 -32.10 22.94 -16.51
CA GLY A 62 -31.65 21.82 -17.36
C GLY A 62 -31.05 20.63 -16.61
N ARG A 63 -30.31 19.80 -17.35
CA ARG A 63 -29.52 18.67 -16.84
C ARG A 63 -28.04 18.94 -17.18
N PRO A 64 -27.34 19.74 -16.37
CA PRO A 64 -25.94 20.05 -16.65
C PRO A 64 -25.09 18.79 -16.58
N THR A 65 -23.99 18.81 -17.30
CA THR A 65 -23.05 17.71 -17.40
C THR A 65 -22.11 17.71 -16.20
N VAL A 66 -21.84 16.52 -15.63
CA VAL A 66 -20.92 16.35 -14.51
C VAL A 66 -19.88 15.26 -14.82
N ALA A 67 -18.62 15.63 -14.70
CA ALA A 67 -17.50 14.70 -14.71
C ALA A 67 -17.23 14.21 -13.29
N VAL A 68 -17.38 12.91 -13.05
CA VAL A 68 -17.04 12.30 -11.76
C VAL A 68 -15.60 11.78 -11.83
N ALA A 69 -14.71 12.46 -11.11
CA ALA A 69 -13.31 12.08 -10.99
C ALA A 69 -13.13 10.90 -10.03
N ARG A 70 -11.99 10.23 -10.17
CA ARG A 70 -11.63 9.11 -9.29
C ARG A 70 -11.50 9.59 -7.85
N PHE A 71 -12.21 8.93 -6.94
CA PHE A 71 -12.13 9.24 -5.52
C PHE A 71 -10.77 8.82 -4.94
N GLU A 72 -10.17 9.69 -4.12
CA GLU A 72 -8.96 9.35 -3.37
C GLU A 72 -9.22 8.14 -2.45
N GLY A 73 -8.30 7.18 -2.43
CA GLY A 73 -8.46 5.93 -1.69
C GLY A 73 -9.28 4.86 -2.41
N ASP A 74 -9.89 5.15 -3.56
CA ASP A 74 -10.55 4.14 -4.39
C ASP A 74 -9.56 3.45 -5.34
N SER A 75 -8.79 2.51 -4.79
CA SER A 75 -7.84 1.69 -5.57
C SER A 75 -8.50 0.80 -6.62
N THR A 76 -9.80 0.53 -6.50
CA THR A 76 -10.53 -0.43 -7.35
C THR A 76 -11.35 0.22 -8.46
N GLY A 77 -11.66 1.51 -8.35
CA GLY A 77 -12.61 2.21 -9.22
C GLY A 77 -14.08 1.98 -8.83
N PHE A 78 -14.36 1.03 -7.94
CA PHE A 78 -15.72 0.65 -7.57
C PHE A 78 -16.50 1.78 -6.89
N VAL A 79 -15.87 2.52 -5.99
CA VAL A 79 -16.54 3.63 -5.27
C VAL A 79 -16.90 4.74 -6.25
N THR A 80 -15.96 5.08 -7.10
CA THR A 80 -16.12 6.09 -8.16
C THR A 80 -17.28 5.70 -9.08
N ASP A 81 -17.32 4.45 -9.53
CA ASP A 81 -18.41 3.95 -10.38
C ASP A 81 -19.75 3.88 -9.65
N ALA A 82 -19.76 3.56 -8.36
CA ALA A 82 -20.97 3.57 -7.55
C ALA A 82 -21.53 5.00 -7.43
N VAL A 83 -20.68 6.00 -7.19
CA VAL A 83 -21.06 7.42 -7.19
C VAL A 83 -21.56 7.84 -8.58
N ARG A 84 -20.84 7.49 -9.66
CA ARG A 84 -21.23 7.78 -11.04
C ARG A 84 -22.64 7.28 -11.36
N ARG A 85 -22.90 6.00 -11.06
CA ARG A 85 -24.23 5.38 -11.23
C ARG A 85 -25.30 6.03 -10.35
N ALA A 86 -24.96 6.41 -9.12
CA ALA A 86 -25.91 7.05 -8.22
C ALA A 86 -26.31 8.46 -8.69
N VAL A 87 -25.34 9.24 -9.19
CA VAL A 87 -25.59 10.58 -9.76
C VAL A 87 -26.42 10.49 -11.04
N ASP A 88 -26.11 9.54 -11.92
CA ASP A 88 -26.88 9.31 -13.15
C ASP A 88 -28.32 8.88 -12.85
N ARG A 89 -28.50 7.92 -11.92
CA ARG A 89 -29.81 7.44 -11.48
C ARG A 89 -30.66 8.53 -10.82
N ALA A 90 -30.03 9.49 -10.13
CA ALA A 90 -30.73 10.63 -9.55
C ALA A 90 -31.31 11.57 -10.63
N GLY A 91 -30.83 11.48 -11.88
CA GLY A 91 -31.38 12.20 -13.03
C GLY A 91 -31.15 13.71 -13.05
N ARG A 92 -30.54 14.29 -12.00
CA ARG A 92 -30.31 15.73 -11.87
C ARG A 92 -29.18 16.24 -12.75
N TYR A 93 -28.20 15.39 -13.04
CA TYR A 93 -27.04 15.71 -13.87
C TYR A 93 -26.94 14.70 -15.01
N ALA A 94 -26.30 15.09 -16.12
CA ALA A 94 -25.87 14.19 -17.17
C ALA A 94 -24.42 13.77 -16.89
N VAL A 95 -24.17 12.49 -16.67
CA VAL A 95 -22.84 12.04 -16.22
C VAL A 95 -21.93 11.73 -17.41
N GLN A 96 -20.74 12.32 -17.41
CA GLN A 96 -19.76 12.08 -18.48
C GLN A 96 -19.20 10.65 -18.43
N PRO A 97 -18.85 10.05 -19.58
CA PRO A 97 -18.17 8.76 -19.67
C PRO A 97 -16.87 8.70 -18.85
N ALA A 98 -16.56 7.52 -18.33
CA ALA A 98 -15.36 7.28 -17.53
C ALA A 98 -14.07 7.66 -18.27
N ASP A 99 -13.99 7.25 -19.53
CA ASP A 99 -12.79 7.35 -20.37
C ASP A 99 -12.30 8.80 -20.53
N LEU A 100 -13.22 9.77 -20.61
CA LEU A 100 -12.85 11.19 -20.73
C LEU A 100 -12.12 11.71 -19.50
N VAL A 101 -12.53 11.28 -18.31
CA VAL A 101 -11.95 11.73 -17.05
C VAL A 101 -10.61 11.03 -16.78
N GLU A 102 -10.49 9.77 -17.20
CA GLU A 102 -9.22 9.03 -17.14
C GLU A 102 -8.19 9.59 -18.13
N ASN A 103 -8.61 9.92 -19.36
CA ASN A 103 -7.73 10.57 -20.33
C ASN A 103 -7.21 11.92 -19.83
N LEU A 104 -8.08 12.75 -19.23
CA LEU A 104 -7.62 14.02 -18.65
C LEU A 104 -6.59 13.80 -17.54
N ARG A 105 -6.82 12.81 -16.66
CA ARG A 105 -5.87 12.50 -15.59
C ARG A 105 -4.51 12.11 -16.17
N ASP A 106 -4.51 11.31 -17.22
CA ASP A 106 -3.28 10.86 -17.89
C ASP A 106 -2.58 12.04 -18.60
N GLU A 107 -3.32 12.96 -19.23
CA GLU A 107 -2.78 14.21 -19.80
C GLU A 107 -2.18 15.15 -18.75
N LEU A 108 -2.78 15.21 -17.55
CA LEU A 108 -2.26 16.00 -16.42
C LEU A 108 -1.08 15.32 -15.72
N GLY A 109 -0.65 14.13 -16.14
CA GLY A 109 0.46 13.39 -15.56
C GLY A 109 0.19 12.88 -14.14
N LEU A 110 -1.09 12.73 -13.76
CA LEU A 110 -1.52 12.34 -12.42
C LEU A 110 -1.70 10.81 -12.35
N GLU A 111 -0.62 10.06 -12.55
CA GLU A 111 -0.70 8.59 -12.71
C GLU A 111 -1.27 7.85 -11.49
N GLN A 112 -1.20 8.42 -10.28
CA GLN A 112 -1.61 7.72 -9.04
C GLN A 112 -2.35 8.55 -8.00
N GLU A 113 -2.41 9.88 -8.12
CA GLU A 113 -3.08 10.74 -7.15
C GLU A 113 -4.48 11.11 -7.62
N ALA A 114 -5.46 11.07 -6.71
CA ALA A 114 -6.76 11.61 -7.01
C ALA A 114 -6.64 13.11 -7.28
N LEU A 115 -7.46 13.62 -8.20
CA LEU A 115 -7.50 15.04 -8.51
C LEU A 115 -7.89 15.83 -7.26
N SER A 116 -6.96 16.64 -6.75
CA SER A 116 -7.26 17.57 -5.67
C SER A 116 -8.12 18.73 -6.22
N PRO A 117 -8.95 19.37 -5.39
CA PRO A 117 -9.70 20.57 -5.80
C PRO A 117 -8.80 21.65 -6.40
N ASP A 118 -7.59 21.80 -5.85
CA ASP A 118 -6.61 22.79 -6.30
C ASP A 118 -6.00 22.42 -7.66
N ALA A 119 -5.75 21.13 -7.91
CA ALA A 119 -5.26 20.64 -9.20
C ALA A 119 -6.27 20.88 -10.32
N ILE A 120 -7.56 20.73 -10.02
CA ILE A 120 -8.64 21.04 -10.96
C ILE A 120 -8.74 22.54 -11.21
N ALA A 121 -8.69 23.37 -10.15
CA ALA A 121 -8.79 24.82 -10.31
C ALA A 121 -7.68 25.43 -11.19
N GLY A 122 -6.51 24.79 -11.27
CA GLY A 122 -5.38 25.21 -12.11
C GLY A 122 -5.28 24.52 -13.47
N ALA A 123 -6.06 23.47 -13.73
CA ALA A 123 -6.04 22.75 -15.00
C ALA A 123 -6.85 23.51 -16.07
N ASP A 124 -6.41 23.45 -17.32
CA ASP A 124 -7.20 23.93 -18.46
C ASP A 124 -8.31 22.92 -18.75
N LEU A 125 -9.38 22.98 -17.96
CA LEU A 125 -10.51 22.04 -18.03
C LEU A 125 -11.42 22.31 -19.24
N GLY A 126 -11.07 23.23 -20.14
CA GLY A 126 -11.80 23.46 -21.37
C GLY A 126 -11.90 22.22 -22.27
N THR A 127 -11.02 21.25 -22.07
CA THR A 127 -11.05 19.93 -22.73
C THR A 127 -12.12 19.00 -22.17
N LEU A 128 -12.54 19.18 -20.91
CA LEU A 128 -13.70 18.50 -20.37
C LEU A 128 -14.95 19.24 -20.86
N ASP A 129 -15.72 18.61 -21.73
CA ASP A 129 -17.06 19.08 -22.08
C ASP A 129 -18.05 18.83 -20.91
N ALA A 130 -17.72 19.35 -19.72
CA ALA A 130 -18.48 19.20 -18.50
C ALA A 130 -18.76 20.58 -17.88
N ASP A 131 -19.96 20.75 -17.31
CA ASP A 131 -20.33 21.97 -16.59
C ASP A 131 -19.80 21.93 -15.14
N TYR A 132 -19.73 20.72 -14.56
CA TYR A 132 -19.24 20.48 -13.21
C TYR A 132 -18.22 19.34 -13.15
N ALA A 133 -17.30 19.40 -12.20
CA ALA A 133 -16.47 18.27 -11.77
C ALA A 133 -16.79 17.88 -10.33
N LEU A 134 -17.04 16.60 -10.09
CA LEU A 134 -17.17 16.02 -8.75
C LEU A 134 -15.86 15.30 -8.42
N VAL A 135 -15.11 15.87 -7.48
CA VAL A 135 -13.95 15.22 -6.86
C VAL A 135 -14.29 14.76 -5.46
N GLY A 136 -13.55 13.79 -4.94
CA GLY A 136 -13.76 13.35 -3.57
C GLY A 136 -12.73 12.37 -3.08
N ARG A 137 -12.95 11.91 -1.85
CA ARG A 137 -12.14 10.90 -1.18
C ARG A 137 -13.00 9.93 -0.39
N VAL A 138 -12.50 8.71 -0.26
CA VAL A 138 -13.04 7.70 0.64
C VAL A 138 -12.49 7.99 2.05
N ALA A 139 -13.23 8.78 2.83
CA ALA A 139 -12.82 9.15 4.17
C ALA A 139 -12.80 7.93 5.11
N ARG A 140 -13.78 7.03 4.96
CA ARG A 140 -13.84 5.76 5.71
C ARG A 140 -14.57 4.68 4.91
N LEU A 141 -14.05 3.46 4.92
CA LEU A 141 -14.77 2.28 4.43
C LEU A 141 -14.40 1.08 5.29
N ALA A 142 -15.27 0.76 6.24
CA ALA A 142 -15.12 -0.36 7.16
C ALA A 142 -16.38 -1.22 7.12
N ALA A 143 -16.21 -2.52 6.93
CA ALA A 143 -17.22 -3.52 7.24
C ALA A 143 -16.50 -4.63 8.00
N THR A 144 -16.63 -4.58 9.32
CA THR A 144 -16.15 -5.56 10.28
C THR A 144 -17.32 -5.93 11.20
N GLU A 145 -17.18 -6.98 12.01
CA GLU A 145 -18.21 -7.36 12.98
C GLU A 145 -18.54 -6.25 13.99
N GLU A 146 -17.60 -5.33 14.22
CA GLU A 146 -17.73 -4.23 15.18
C GLU A 146 -18.15 -2.90 14.54
N THR A 147 -17.87 -2.71 13.25
CA THR A 147 -18.09 -1.43 12.54
C THR A 147 -18.49 -1.65 11.10
N GLU A 148 -19.65 -1.09 10.75
CA GLU A 148 -20.16 -1.03 9.38
C GLU A 148 -20.39 0.42 9.03
N GLU A 149 -19.43 1.04 8.35
CA GLU A 149 -19.48 2.45 8.00
C GLU A 149 -18.77 2.71 6.66
N ALA A 150 -19.47 3.43 5.78
CA ALA A 150 -18.91 4.06 4.60
C ALA A 150 -19.12 5.58 4.68
N VAL A 151 -18.03 6.35 4.62
CA VAL A 151 -18.03 7.81 4.56
C VAL A 151 -17.31 8.26 3.30
N LEU A 152 -18.05 8.92 2.42
CA LEU A 152 -17.56 9.52 1.20
C LEU A 152 -17.65 11.04 1.35
N GLU A 153 -16.55 11.72 1.07
CA GLU A 153 -16.48 13.18 1.05
C GLU A 153 -16.20 13.63 -0.38
N GLY A 154 -16.94 14.62 -0.86
CA GLY A 154 -16.77 15.16 -2.19
C GLY A 154 -16.90 16.68 -2.23
N VAL A 155 -16.45 17.25 -3.34
CA VAL A 155 -16.56 18.66 -3.67
C VAL A 155 -17.02 18.75 -5.12
N LEU A 156 -18.17 19.40 -5.33
CA LEU A 156 -18.65 19.77 -6.65
C LEU A 156 -18.06 21.14 -7.02
N ILE A 157 -17.36 21.18 -8.15
CA ILE A 157 -16.68 22.38 -8.66
C ILE A 157 -17.36 22.75 -9.99
N ALA A 158 -17.81 24.00 -10.13
CA ALA A 158 -18.29 24.51 -11.41
C ALA A 158 -17.10 24.83 -12.32
N LEU A 159 -17.12 24.33 -13.56
CA LEU A 159 -16.00 24.49 -14.49
C LEU A 159 -16.18 25.71 -15.41
N ARG A 160 -17.43 26.05 -15.73
CA ARG A 160 -17.77 27.14 -16.66
C ARG A 160 -18.29 28.39 -15.97
N GLU A 161 -18.75 28.27 -14.74
CA GLU A 161 -19.29 29.36 -13.94
C GLU A 161 -18.40 29.62 -12.73
N THR A 162 -18.26 30.89 -12.35
CA THR A 162 -17.61 31.27 -11.09
C THR A 162 -18.58 31.04 -9.93
N ALA A 163 -18.77 29.77 -9.56
CA ALA A 163 -19.53 29.36 -8.38
C ALA A 163 -18.58 28.81 -7.31
N PRO A 164 -18.84 29.08 -6.01
CA PRO A 164 -18.02 28.51 -4.94
C PRO A 164 -18.17 26.97 -4.92
N PRO A 165 -17.07 26.22 -4.65
CA PRO A 165 -17.13 24.78 -4.54
C PRO A 165 -18.13 24.32 -3.46
N VAL A 166 -18.97 23.34 -3.78
CA VAL A 166 -19.99 22.82 -2.86
C VAL A 166 -19.52 21.49 -2.28
N ARG A 167 -19.38 21.44 -0.95
CA ARG A 167 -19.04 20.18 -0.26
C ARG A 167 -20.25 19.27 -0.19
N VAL A 168 -20.03 18.00 -0.53
CA VAL A 168 -21.02 16.94 -0.43
C VAL A 168 -20.48 15.80 0.42
N THR A 169 -21.33 15.18 1.21
CA THR A 169 -20.97 14.02 2.01
C THR A 169 -22.02 12.95 1.83
N GLY A 170 -21.58 11.71 1.85
CA GLY A 170 -22.45 10.54 1.88
C GLY A 170 -21.99 9.61 2.99
N ARG A 171 -22.92 9.23 3.85
CA ARG A 171 -22.67 8.31 4.97
C ARG A 171 -23.66 7.18 4.92
N ALA A 172 -23.18 5.95 5.09
CA ALA A 172 -24.01 4.78 5.27
C ALA A 172 -23.45 3.88 6.37
N GLY A 173 -24.35 3.25 7.11
CA GLY A 173 -24.04 2.37 8.23
C GLY A 173 -24.08 3.06 9.60
N ASP A 174 -24.05 2.24 10.64
CA ASP A 174 -24.10 2.70 12.03
C ASP A 174 -22.70 3.09 12.48
N ALA A 175 -22.50 4.39 12.63
CA ALA A 175 -21.32 4.94 13.23
C ALA A 175 -21.30 4.66 14.74
N ALA A 176 -21.00 3.42 15.11
CA ALA A 176 -20.48 3.16 16.44
C ALA A 176 -19.22 4.03 16.59
N GLU A 177 -19.27 5.01 17.49
CA GLU A 177 -18.20 5.93 17.85
C GLU A 177 -16.91 5.16 18.18
N SER A 178 -16.16 4.80 17.15
CA SER A 178 -14.90 4.09 17.30
C SER A 178 -13.89 4.89 16.51
N GLY A 179 -13.14 5.69 17.26
CA GLY A 179 -12.03 6.46 16.74
C GLY A 179 -10.99 5.54 16.07
N ARG A 180 -10.37 6.12 15.05
CA ARG A 180 -9.18 5.68 14.30
C ARG A 180 -9.47 4.86 13.02
N PRO A 181 -8.83 5.25 11.90
CA PRO A 181 -8.83 4.45 10.68
C PRO A 181 -7.94 3.22 10.90
N GLN A 182 -8.55 2.04 11.06
CA GLN A 182 -7.80 0.80 10.93
C GLN A 182 -7.55 0.56 9.45
N SER A 183 -6.34 0.85 9.01
CA SER A 183 -5.85 0.44 7.70
C SER A 183 -5.97 -1.08 7.60
N GLY A 184 -6.90 -1.52 6.75
CA GLY A 184 -7.21 -2.92 6.54
C GLY A 184 -6.12 -3.63 5.76
N VAL A 185 -4.87 -3.64 6.21
CA VAL A 185 -3.95 -4.73 5.85
C VAL A 185 -4.32 -5.84 6.81
N ARG A 186 -4.71 -7.04 6.31
CA ARG A 186 -4.83 -8.23 7.17
C ARG A 186 -3.58 -8.28 8.03
N ALA A 187 -3.70 -7.95 9.31
CA ALA A 187 -2.56 -7.77 10.17
C ALA A 187 -1.94 -9.16 10.29
N TYR A 188 -0.90 -9.42 9.50
CA TYR A 188 -0.14 -10.65 9.62
C TYR A 188 0.20 -10.77 11.11
N PRO A 189 -0.28 -11.81 11.80
CA PRO A 189 -0.29 -11.80 13.25
C PRO A 189 1.15 -11.61 13.73
N TRP A 190 1.34 -10.73 14.72
CA TRP A 190 2.68 -10.32 15.17
C TRP A 190 3.63 -11.51 15.46
N PRO A 191 3.17 -12.70 15.96
CA PRO A 191 4.06 -13.83 16.16
C PRO A 191 4.58 -14.41 14.83
N ALA A 192 3.75 -14.42 13.79
CA ALA A 192 4.13 -14.93 12.47
C ALA A 192 5.13 -14.00 11.78
N ARG A 193 5.03 -12.68 12.01
CA ARG A 193 6.07 -11.72 11.58
C ARG A 193 7.38 -12.01 12.30
N LEU A 194 7.36 -12.05 13.63
CA LEU A 194 8.55 -12.32 14.44
C LEU A 194 9.22 -13.66 14.06
N ALA A 195 8.43 -14.72 13.89
CA ALA A 195 8.94 -16.03 13.48
C ALA A 195 9.60 -15.99 12.10
N SER A 196 9.01 -15.25 11.15
CA SER A 196 9.58 -15.08 9.80
C SER A 196 10.88 -14.27 9.84
N TRP A 197 10.95 -13.23 10.67
CA TRP A 197 12.17 -12.45 10.88
C TRP A 197 13.27 -13.28 11.52
N LEU A 198 12.95 -14.02 12.59
CA LEU A 198 13.89 -14.93 13.25
C LEU A 198 14.41 -15.99 12.29
N ALA A 199 13.53 -16.61 11.49
CA ALA A 199 13.92 -17.57 10.48
C ALA A 199 14.89 -16.95 9.46
N LEU A 200 14.63 -15.73 9.01
CA LEU A 200 15.53 -15.01 8.09
C LEU A 200 16.90 -14.75 8.73
N VAL A 201 16.94 -14.18 9.95
CA VAL A 201 18.20 -13.88 10.65
C VAL A 201 19.03 -15.13 10.91
N VAL A 202 18.40 -16.24 11.29
CA VAL A 202 19.10 -17.52 11.55
C VAL A 202 19.58 -18.18 10.26
N LEU A 203 18.79 -18.14 9.19
CA LEU A 203 19.13 -18.77 7.92
C LEU A 203 20.14 -17.97 7.10
N LEU A 204 20.18 -16.64 7.26
CA LEU A 204 21.04 -15.75 6.48
C LEU A 204 22.53 -16.14 6.52
N PRO A 205 23.18 -16.30 7.70
CA PRO A 205 24.59 -16.70 7.74
C PRO A 205 24.81 -18.14 7.28
N LEU A 206 23.82 -19.03 7.42
CA LEU A 206 23.90 -20.40 6.92
C LEU A 206 23.89 -20.46 5.39
N VAL A 207 23.04 -19.66 4.74
CA VAL A 207 23.00 -19.53 3.28
C VAL A 207 24.27 -18.87 2.75
N LEU A 208 24.88 -17.99 3.55
CA LEU A 208 26.08 -17.23 3.19
C LEU A 208 27.40 -17.89 3.59
N ILE A 209 27.41 -19.09 4.17
CA ILE A 209 28.63 -19.89 4.47
C ILE A 209 29.70 -19.84 3.35
N PRO A 210 29.37 -20.05 2.05
CA PRO A 210 30.40 -20.01 1.01
C PRO A 210 30.97 -18.61 0.78
N LEU A 211 30.21 -17.55 1.05
CA LEU A 211 30.66 -16.17 0.98
C LEU A 211 31.51 -15.82 2.21
N THR A 212 31.04 -16.19 3.41
CA THR A 212 31.77 -15.96 4.66
C THR A 212 33.10 -16.68 4.68
N GLY A 213 33.15 -17.91 4.16
CA GLY A 213 34.40 -18.65 4.00
C GLY A 213 35.42 -17.97 3.08
N ARG A 214 34.97 -17.27 2.03
CA ARG A 214 35.87 -16.48 1.16
C ARG A 214 36.33 -15.19 1.83
N GLY A 215 35.42 -14.48 2.50
CA GLY A 215 35.76 -13.27 3.25
C GLY A 215 36.78 -13.55 4.35
N LEU A 216 36.54 -14.61 5.14
CA LEU A 216 37.46 -15.06 6.18
C LEU A 216 38.82 -15.52 5.63
N ALA A 217 38.85 -16.11 4.42
CA ALA A 217 40.10 -16.53 3.80
C ALA A 217 40.96 -15.35 3.29
N ALA A 218 40.39 -14.14 3.18
CA ALA A 218 41.14 -12.96 2.80
C ALA A 218 41.96 -12.37 3.97
N GLU A 219 41.79 -12.89 5.19
CA GLU A 219 42.47 -12.45 6.43
C GLU A 219 42.39 -10.92 6.69
N SER A 220 41.42 -10.25 6.07
CA SER A 220 41.25 -8.81 6.15
C SER A 220 40.20 -8.45 7.19
N ASN A 221 40.63 -7.76 8.24
CA ASN A 221 39.73 -7.21 9.27
C ASN A 221 38.65 -6.31 8.65
N ALA A 222 38.99 -5.55 7.60
CA ALA A 222 38.05 -4.69 6.90
C ALA A 222 36.99 -5.50 6.15
N ALA A 223 37.36 -6.61 5.50
CA ALA A 223 36.42 -7.49 4.82
C ALA A 223 35.46 -8.17 5.81
N ASN A 224 35.98 -8.63 6.95
CA ASN A 224 35.17 -9.25 8.01
C ASN A 224 34.18 -8.24 8.63
N LEU A 225 34.63 -7.01 8.88
CA LEU A 225 33.77 -5.94 9.39
C LEU A 225 32.68 -5.56 8.37
N ALA A 226 33.05 -5.38 7.10
CA ALA A 226 32.10 -5.06 6.03
C ALA A 226 31.03 -6.14 5.88
N MET A 227 31.43 -7.42 6.00
CA MET A 227 30.51 -8.54 5.95
C MET A 227 29.53 -8.53 7.14
N LEU A 228 30.01 -8.31 8.37
CA LEU A 228 29.17 -8.17 9.56
C LEU A 228 28.16 -7.04 9.43
N LEU A 229 28.62 -5.86 8.99
CA LEU A 229 27.75 -4.70 8.78
C LEU A 229 26.70 -4.96 7.69
N GLY A 230 27.08 -5.64 6.61
CA GLY A 230 26.16 -6.02 5.53
C GLY A 230 25.06 -6.96 5.99
N LEU A 231 25.40 -7.99 6.78
CA LEU A 231 24.42 -8.93 7.35
C LEU A 231 23.46 -8.22 8.31
N ALA A 232 23.99 -7.39 9.21
CA ALA A 232 23.19 -6.62 10.15
C ALA A 232 22.24 -5.64 9.44
N LEU A 233 22.71 -4.99 8.37
CA LEU A 233 21.88 -4.10 7.55
C LEU A 233 20.72 -4.86 6.90
N VAL A 234 20.96 -6.05 6.34
CA VAL A 234 19.89 -6.88 5.75
C VAL A 234 18.88 -7.31 6.82
N ALA A 235 19.33 -7.72 8.00
CA ALA A 235 18.46 -8.07 9.12
C ALA A 235 17.62 -6.87 9.63
N GLY A 236 18.22 -5.69 9.69
CA GLY A 236 17.55 -4.44 10.07
C GLY A 236 16.52 -4.00 9.03
N LEU A 237 16.86 -4.08 7.73
CA LEU A 237 15.91 -3.81 6.64
C LEU A 237 14.73 -4.79 6.65
N ALA A 238 14.99 -6.07 6.91
CA ALA A 238 13.93 -7.07 7.07
C ALA A 238 13.01 -6.75 8.27
N ALA A 239 13.58 -6.32 9.41
CA ALA A 239 12.80 -5.88 10.56
C ALA A 239 11.93 -4.65 10.21
N TYR A 240 12.52 -3.67 9.52
CA TYR A 240 11.82 -2.46 9.09
C TYR A 240 10.68 -2.76 8.11
N ALA A 241 10.90 -3.66 7.16
CA ALA A 241 9.87 -4.13 6.24
C ALA A 241 8.70 -4.80 6.99
N MET A 242 8.98 -5.55 8.07
CA MET A 242 7.93 -6.18 8.88
C MET A 242 7.13 -5.23 9.74
N LEU A 243 7.69 -4.06 10.06
CA LEU A 243 6.96 -2.93 10.62
C LEU A 243 6.09 -2.21 9.57
N GLY A 244 6.09 -2.68 8.31
CA GLY A 244 5.34 -2.06 7.22
C GLY A 244 6.03 -0.82 6.66
N PHE A 245 7.35 -0.75 6.76
CA PHE A 245 8.16 0.41 6.34
C PHE A 245 7.76 1.71 7.05
N ARG A 246 7.27 1.61 8.28
CA ARG A 246 6.91 2.76 9.11
C ARG A 246 7.45 2.59 10.52
N VAL A 247 7.96 3.69 11.07
CA VAL A 247 8.39 3.77 12.47
C VAL A 247 7.55 4.85 13.13
N ASP A 248 6.28 4.54 13.36
CA ASP A 248 5.31 5.53 13.86
C ASP A 248 5.42 5.74 15.39
N THR A 249 6.23 4.93 16.09
CA THR A 249 6.42 5.02 17.54
C THR A 249 7.88 4.84 17.94
N TRP A 250 8.28 5.51 19.04
CA TRP A 250 9.61 5.34 19.63
C TRP A 250 9.86 3.89 20.08
N TRP A 251 8.81 3.16 20.45
CA TRP A 251 8.90 1.74 20.79
C TRP A 251 9.25 0.87 19.57
N ALA A 252 8.65 1.14 18.41
CA ALA A 252 9.02 0.48 17.16
C ALA A 252 10.48 0.77 16.78
N ALA A 253 10.94 2.00 16.99
CA ALA A 253 12.35 2.36 16.77
C ALA A 253 13.29 1.59 17.71
N ALA A 254 12.95 1.50 19.00
CA ALA A 254 13.72 0.75 19.99
C ALA A 254 13.79 -0.75 19.64
N LEU A 255 12.66 -1.35 19.25
CA LEU A 255 12.61 -2.75 18.81
C LEU A 255 13.45 -3.01 17.55
N LEU A 256 13.44 -2.08 16.60
CA LEU A 256 14.28 -2.16 15.39
C LEU A 256 15.77 -2.17 15.76
N VAL A 257 16.19 -1.27 16.66
CA VAL A 257 17.58 -1.19 17.15
C VAL A 257 17.95 -2.48 17.88
N VAL A 258 17.13 -2.94 18.83
CA VAL A 258 17.38 -4.18 19.58
C VAL A 258 17.46 -5.39 18.65
N GLY A 259 16.54 -5.52 17.69
CA GLY A 259 16.55 -6.61 16.71
C GLY A 259 17.81 -6.59 15.83
N THR A 260 18.21 -5.42 15.36
CA THR A 260 19.44 -5.25 14.55
C THR A 260 20.69 -5.60 15.35
N MET A 261 20.77 -5.16 16.62
CA MET A 261 21.88 -5.48 17.52
C MET A 261 21.92 -6.98 17.85
N ALA A 262 20.77 -7.62 18.06
CA ALA A 262 20.68 -9.05 18.28
C ALA A 262 21.15 -9.86 17.06
N ALA A 263 20.78 -9.44 15.84
CA ALA A 263 21.27 -10.04 14.60
C ALA A 263 22.79 -9.88 14.46
N LEU A 264 23.33 -8.68 14.68
CA LEU A 264 24.77 -8.42 14.64
C LEU A 264 25.54 -9.30 15.64
N ALA A 265 25.04 -9.44 16.88
CA ALA A 265 25.66 -10.28 17.90
C ALA A 265 25.63 -11.77 17.50
N TYR A 266 24.54 -12.24 16.89
CA TYR A 266 24.41 -13.59 16.37
C TYR A 266 25.38 -13.86 15.21
N ASP A 267 25.46 -12.95 14.24
CA ASP A 267 26.37 -13.07 13.09
C ASP A 267 27.84 -13.10 13.55
N TRP A 268 28.20 -12.24 14.51
CA TRP A 268 29.52 -12.26 15.13
C TRP A 268 29.84 -13.60 15.80
N LEU A 269 28.90 -14.16 16.56
CA LEU A 269 29.08 -15.45 17.21
C LEU A 269 29.22 -16.59 16.19
N MET A 270 28.47 -16.56 15.09
CA MET A 270 28.57 -17.55 14.03
C MET A 270 29.89 -17.48 13.27
N LEU A 271 30.35 -16.29 12.91
CA LEU A 271 31.66 -16.10 12.27
C LEU A 271 32.80 -16.55 13.19
N SER A 272 32.73 -16.19 14.47
CA SER A 272 33.71 -16.62 15.48
C SER A 272 33.77 -18.15 15.61
N LYS A 273 32.63 -18.84 15.53
CA LYS A 273 32.58 -20.30 15.52
C LYS A 273 33.18 -20.90 14.25
N GLN A 274 32.91 -20.31 13.08
CA GLN A 274 33.48 -20.77 11.82
C GLN A 274 35.00 -20.63 11.78
N GLU A 275 35.55 -19.55 12.33
CA GLU A 275 36.99 -19.33 12.45
C GLU A 275 37.65 -20.40 13.33
N ARG A 276 37.08 -20.69 14.51
CA ARG A 276 37.59 -21.75 15.40
C ARG A 276 37.59 -23.13 14.75
N LEU A 277 36.53 -23.45 14.00
CA LEU A 277 36.43 -24.73 13.26
C LEU A 277 37.43 -24.84 12.11
N ARG A 278 37.94 -23.72 11.58
CA ARG A 278 39.00 -23.70 10.57
C ARG A 278 40.39 -23.89 11.16
N SER A 279 40.61 -23.42 12.39
CA SER A 279 41.90 -23.52 13.08
C SER A 279 42.15 -24.86 13.78
N ALA A 280 41.11 -25.68 13.93
CA ALA A 280 41.16 -27.01 14.53
C ALA A 280 41.39 -28.08 13.46
#